data_AF-A0A1V2IUZ0-F1
#
_entry.id   AF-A0A1V2IUZ0-F1
#
_cell.length_a   1.000
_cell.length_b   1.000
_cell.length_c   1.000
_cell.angle_alpha   90.00
_cell.angle_beta   90.00
_cell.angle_gamma   90.00
#
_symmetry.space_group_name_H-M   'P 1'
#
loop_
_entity.id
_entity.type
_entity.pdbx_description
1 polymer ?
#
loop_
_entity_poly.entity_id
_entity_poly.type
_entity_poly.pdbx_seq_one_letter_code
_entity_poly.pdbx_strand_id
1 'polypeptide(L)' 'MYYPCLEVTIGRPYTLYVHGNSDTTGAVRGVETITTGLRWKRLRDPLAMIGEADAAAREACWELGATAAASLMFG' A
#
# COMPACT_ATOMS: atom_id res chain seq x y z
N MET A 1 -1.09 -17.16 10.34
CA MET A 1 -0.56 -17.51 9.00
C MET A 1 0.75 -16.73 8.76
N TYR A 2 1.81 -17.00 9.53
CA TYR A 2 3.05 -16.18 9.51
C TYR A 2 4.22 -16.91 8.84
N TYR A 3 4.48 -18.16 9.21
CA TYR A 3 5.60 -18.94 8.67
C TYR A 3 5.52 -19.28 7.17
N PRO A 4 4.37 -19.72 6.61
CA PRO A 4 4.29 -20.04 5.18
C PRO A 4 4.45 -18.82 4.27
N CYS A 5 4.07 -17.63 4.75
CA CYS A 5 4.11 -16.41 3.94
C CYS A 5 5.51 -15.80 3.84
N LEU A 6 6.40 -16.13 4.79
CA LEU A 6 7.74 -15.54 4.90
C LEU A 6 8.65 -15.85 3.70
N GLU A 7 8.39 -16.99 3.04
CA GLU A 7 9.12 -17.42 1.85
C GLU A 7 8.29 -17.28 0.57
N VAL A 8 7.00 -17.62 0.61
CA VAL A 8 6.14 -17.67 -0.58
C VAL A 8 5.80 -16.28 -1.13
N THR A 9 5.89 -15.23 -0.32
CA THR A 9 5.46 -13.87 -0.73
C THR A 9 6.61 -12.87 -0.84
N ILE A 10 7.86 -13.33 -0.78
CA ILE A 10 9.03 -12.47 -0.96
C ILE A 10 8.90 -11.73 -2.30
N GLY A 11 9.17 -10.43 -2.28
CA GLY A 11 9.18 -9.60 -3.47
C GLY A 11 7.79 -9.22 -3.98
N ARG A 12 6.71 -9.67 -3.34
CA ARG A 12 5.34 -9.39 -3.81
C ARG A 12 5.11 -7.88 -3.87
N PRO A 13 4.67 -7.34 -5.02
CA PRO A 13 4.43 -5.91 -5.14
C PRO A 13 3.21 -5.49 -4.32
N TYR A 14 3.24 -4.29 -3.76
CA TYR A 14 2.10 -3.72 -3.05
C TYR A 14 2.00 -2.19 -3.18
N THR A 15 0.79 -1.69 -2.95
CA THR A 15 0.44 -0.28 -2.78
C THR A 15 -0.33 -0.10 -1.47
N LEU A 16 -0.35 1.12 -0.93
CA LEU A 16 -1.03 1.42 0.33
C LEU A 16 -1.84 2.71 0.21
N TYR A 17 -3.11 2.63 0.61
CA TYR A 17 -3.98 3.76 0.87
C TYR A 17 -4.35 3.76 2.35
N VAL A 18 -4.30 4.92 3.00
CA VAL A 18 -4.72 5.11 4.39
C VAL A 18 -5.58 6.36 4.47
N HIS A 19 -6.79 6.19 4.99
CA HIS A 19 -7.64 7.29 5.42
C HIS A 19 -7.65 7.35 6.93
N GLY A 20 -7.38 8.53 7.48
CA GLY A 20 -7.35 8.79 8.92
C GLY A 20 -8.26 9.94 9.30
N ASN A 21 -8.59 10.01 10.58
CA ASN A 21 -9.40 11.11 11.11
C ASN A 21 -8.53 12.31 11.55
N SER A 22 -7.43 12.04 12.26
CA SER A 22 -6.52 13.10 12.76
C SER A 22 -5.06 12.90 12.33
N ASP A 23 -4.66 11.66 12.09
CA ASP A 23 -3.33 11.29 11.58
C ASP A 23 -3.40 9.90 10.90
N THR A 24 -2.46 9.64 10.00
CA THR A 24 -2.25 8.36 9.30
C THR A 24 -0.88 7.74 9.58
N THR A 25 0.03 8.46 10.24
CA THR A 25 1.45 8.09 10.40
C THR A 25 1.62 6.73 11.06
N GLY A 26 0.86 6.45 12.13
CA GLY A 26 0.92 5.17 12.83
C GLY A 26 0.50 3.97 11.96
N ALA A 27 -0.57 4.14 11.18
CA ALA A 27 -1.06 3.11 10.28
C ALA A 27 -0.07 2.84 9.14
N VAL A 28 0.48 3.90 8.53
CA VAL A 28 1.52 3.76 7.49
C VAL A 28 2.74 3.01 8.04
N ARG A 29 3.28 3.44 9.19
CA ARG A 29 4.43 2.78 9.83
C ARG A 29 4.18 1.32 10.17
N GLY A 30 2.97 1.00 10.65
CA GLY A 30 2.58 -0.38 10.96
C GLY A 30 2.62 -1.28 9.71
N VAL A 31 2.02 -0.83 8.61
CA VAL A 31 2.04 -1.57 7.34
C VAL A 31 3.46 -1.68 6.78
N GLU A 32 4.26 -0.62 6.85
CA GLU A 32 5.66 -0.64 6.38
C GLU A 32 6.53 -1.60 7.21
N THR A 33 6.31 -1.67 8.51
CA THR A 33 7.01 -2.63 9.39
C THR A 33 6.69 -4.07 8.99
N ILE A 34 5.41 -4.37 8.77
CA ILE A 34 4.95 -5.71 8.35
C ILE A 34 5.51 -6.08 6.98
N THR A 35 5.36 -5.18 5.99
CA THR A 35 5.77 -5.44 4.61
C THR A 35 7.29 -5.52 4.46
N THR A 36 8.04 -4.79 5.28
CA THR A 36 9.50 -4.96 5.40
C THR A 36 9.86 -6.35 5.90
N GLY A 37 9.21 -6.82 6.98
CA GLY A 37 9.42 -8.18 7.51
C GLY A 37 9.07 -9.28 6.50
N LEU A 38 8.06 -9.05 5.66
CA LEU A 38 7.66 -9.94 4.57
C LEU A 38 8.49 -9.78 3.29
N ARG A 39 9.40 -8.80 3.24
CA ARG A 39 10.19 -8.45 2.04
C ARG A 39 9.34 -8.15 0.82
N TRP A 40 8.19 -7.52 1.00
CA TRP A 40 7.35 -7.05 -0.10
C TRP A 40 7.95 -5.79 -0.74
N LYS A 41 7.65 -5.57 -2.02
CA LYS A 41 8.17 -4.42 -2.78
C LYS A 41 7.10 -3.35 -2.90
N ARG A 42 7.35 -2.18 -2.33
CA ARG A 42 6.46 -1.03 -2.47
C ARG A 42 6.57 -0.47 -3.89
N LEU A 43 5.45 -0.34 -4.59
CA LEU A 43 5.43 0.19 -5.96
C LEU A 43 5.48 1.73 -6.01
N ARG A 44 4.87 2.39 -5.02
CA ARG A 44 4.81 3.85 -4.88
C ARG A 44 4.56 4.25 -3.44
N ASP A 45 4.79 5.51 -3.13
CA ASP A 45 4.57 6.02 -1.78
C ASP A 45 3.11 5.87 -1.33
N PRO A 46 2.86 5.64 -0.02
CA PRO A 46 1.50 5.51 0.50
C PRO A 46 0.65 6.73 0.21
N LEU A 47 -0.57 6.52 -0.26
CA LEU A 47 -1.58 7.58 -0.36
C LEU A 47 -2.25 7.74 1.01
N ALA A 48 -1.86 8.79 1.73
CA ALA A 48 -2.39 9.11 3.05
C ALA A 48 -3.34 10.31 2.98
N MET A 49 -4.49 10.21 3.64
CA MET A 49 -5.53 11.24 3.60
C MET A 49 -6.14 11.47 4.97
N ILE A 50 -6.36 12.74 5.29
CA ILE A 50 -7.15 13.22 6.41
C ILE A 50 -8.27 14.12 5.87
N GLY A 51 -9.45 14.09 6.49
CA GLY A 51 -10.60 14.88 6.05
C GLY A 51 -11.45 14.15 5.01
N GLU A 52 -12.28 14.87 4.25
CA GLU A 52 -13.18 14.22 3.29
C GLU A 52 -12.46 13.69 2.05
N ALA A 53 -12.89 12.51 1.58
CA ALA A 53 -12.40 11.95 0.33
C ALA A 53 -13.15 12.59 -0.84
N ASP A 54 -12.52 13.62 -1.42
CA ASP A 54 -13.06 14.37 -2.56
C ASP A 54 -12.77 13.70 -3.92
N ALA A 55 -13.07 14.40 -5.01
CA ALA A 55 -12.80 13.89 -6.35
C ALA A 55 -11.30 13.66 -6.62
N ALA A 56 -10.42 14.50 -6.06
CA ALA A 56 -8.98 14.33 -6.22
C ALA A 56 -8.47 13.11 -5.45
N ALA A 57 -9.04 12.84 -4.26
CA ALA A 57 -8.81 11.61 -3.51
C ALA A 57 -9.13 10.37 -4.34
N ARG A 58 -10.30 10.39 -4.99
CA ARG A 58 -10.79 9.29 -5.81
C ARG A 58 -9.87 9.05 -7.01
N GLU A 59 -9.44 10.12 -7.67
CA GLU A 59 -8.50 10.03 -8.79
C GLU A 59 -7.14 9.47 -8.34
N ALA A 60 -6.61 9.95 -7.21
CA ALA A 60 -5.35 9.45 -6.68
C ALA A 60 -5.41 7.96 -6.30
N CYS A 61 -6.56 7.49 -5.79
CA CYS A 61 -6.83 6.07 -5.55
C CYS A 61 -6.95 5.27 -6.85
N TRP A 62 -7.56 5.84 -7.89
CA TRP A 62 -7.66 5.20 -9.20
C TRP A 62 -6.28 4.97 -9.80
N GLU A 63 -5.43 5.99 -9.80
CA GLU A 63 -4.03 5.90 -10.22
C GLU A 63 -3.22 4.88 -9.39
N LEU A 64 -3.50 4.78 -8.09
CA LEU A 64 -2.86 3.81 -7.18
C LEU A 64 -3.19 2.37 -7.58
N GLY A 65 -4.47 2.12 -7.87
CA GLY A 65 -4.94 0.84 -8.38
C GLY A 65 -4.38 0.53 -9.77
N ALA A 66 -4.39 1.51 -10.69
CA ALA A 66 -3.87 1.36 -12.03
C ALA A 66 -2.38 0.98 -12.04
N THR A 67 -1.58 1.64 -11.21
CA THR A 67 -0.15 1.32 -11.03
C THR A 67 0.04 -0.11 -10.53
N ALA A 68 -0.77 -0.53 -9.53
CA ALA A 68 -0.71 -1.88 -8.99
C ALA A 68 -1.09 -2.93 -10.06
N ALA A 69 -2.17 -2.70 -10.79
CA ALA A 69 -2.61 -3.58 -11.87
C ALA A 69 -1.56 -3.70 -12.98
N ALA A 70 -0.98 -2.58 -13.43
CA ALA A 70 0.08 -2.58 -14.43
C ALA A 70 1.30 -3.41 -13.98
N SER A 71 1.68 -3.34 -12.70
CA SER A 71 2.80 -4.13 -12.17
C SER A 71 2.57 -5.65 -12.26
N LEU A 72 1.32 -6.10 -12.23
CA LEU A 72 0.97 -7.52 -12.33
C LEU A 72 0.92 -8.02 -13.78
N MET A 73 0.82 -7.12 -14.76
CA MET A 73 0.81 -7.48 -16.18
C MET A 73 2.21 -7.73 -16.73
N PHE A 74 3.22 -7.08 -16.14
CA PHE A 74 4.62 -7.11 -16.63
C PHE A 74 5.62 -7.69 -15.61
N GLY A 75 5.13 -8.26 -14.50
CA GLY A 75 5.92 -8.78 -13.38
C GLY A 75 6.09 -10.29 -13.35
#